data_AF-U4V6X4-F1
#
_entry.id   AF-U4V6X4-F1
#
_cell.length_a   1.000
_cell.length_b   1.000
_cell.length_c   1.000
_cell.angle_alpha   90.00
_cell.angle_beta   90.00
_cell.angle_gamma   90.00
#
_symmetry.space_group_name_H-M   'P 1'
#
loop_
_entity.id
_entity.type
_entity.pdbx_description
1 polymer ?
#
loop_
_entity_poly.entity_id
_entity_poly.type
_entity_poly.pdbx_seq_one_letter_code
_entity_poly.pdbx_strand_id
1 'polypeptide(L)' 'MHTAKEYVARAWILEDLRQHLTTDELDEVILFAREAGYLDADAQLTEAGERYFLLMTEGKRHLVPT' A
#
# COMPACT_ATOMS: atom_id res chain seq x y z
N MET A 1 -9.92 -5.64 16.90
CA MET A 1 -8.55 -5.09 17.06
C MET A 1 -7.66 -5.31 15.81
N HIS A 2 -8.24 -5.43 14.61
CA HIS A 2 -7.50 -5.55 13.33
C HIS A 2 -7.36 -4.22 12.57
N THR A 3 -8.21 -3.23 12.89
CA THR A 3 -8.38 -1.99 12.13
C THR A 3 -7.16 -1.07 12.08
N ALA A 4 -6.35 -1.01 13.15
CA ALA A 4 -5.20 -0.10 13.19
C ALA A 4 -4.07 -0.54 12.24
N LYS A 5 -3.81 -1.84 12.13
CA LYS A 5 -2.76 -2.38 11.24
C LYS A 5 -3.17 -2.30 9.77
N GLU A 6 -4.42 -2.65 9.46
CA GLU A 6 -4.97 -2.50 8.11
C GLU A 6 -4.98 -1.04 7.64
N TYR A 7 -5.33 -0.10 8.51
CA TYR A 7 -5.30 1.32 8.19
C TYR A 7 -3.88 1.79 7.83
N VAL A 8 -2.88 1.40 8.64
CA VAL A 8 -1.47 1.74 8.40
C VAL A 8 -0.98 1.13 7.08
N ALA A 9 -1.28 -0.15 6.83
CA ALA A 9 -0.88 -0.82 5.60
C ALA A 9 -1.51 -0.16 4.36
N ARG A 10 -2.81 0.13 4.41
CA ARG A 10 -3.51 0.81 3.32
C ARG A 10 -2.96 2.20 3.05
N ALA A 11 -2.76 3.01 4.10
CA ALA A 11 -2.22 4.36 3.96
C ALA A 11 -0.81 4.34 3.35
N TRP A 12 0.03 3.40 3.79
CA TRP A 12 1.38 3.23 3.28
C TRP A 12 1.39 2.84 1.80
N ILE A 13 0.55 1.88 1.38
CA ILE A 13 0.46 1.44 -0.03
C ILE A 13 0.04 2.60 -0.93
N LEU A 14 -0.98 3.36 -0.52
CA LEU A 14 -1.44 4.51 -1.29
C LEU A 14 -0.35 5.59 -1.40
N GLU A 15 0.41 5.84 -0.34
CA GLU A 15 1.52 6.80 -0.38
C GLU A 15 2.69 6.34 -1.26
N ASP A 16 3.07 5.06 -1.19
CA ASP A 16 4.16 4.51 -2.01
C ASP A 16 3.78 4.51 -3.51
N LEU A 17 2.52 4.19 -3.83
CA LEU A 17 1.98 4.26 -5.19
C LEU A 17 1.88 5.70 -5.70
N ARG A 18 1.45 6.66 -4.86
CA ARG A 18 1.43 8.09 -5.21
C ARG A 18 2.82 8.58 -5.64
N GLN A 19 3.86 8.18 -4.91
CA GLN A 19 5.25 8.52 -5.24
C GLN A 19 5.72 7.86 -6.54
N HIS A 20 5.38 6.59 -6.76
CA HIS A 20 5.76 5.86 -7.97
C HIS A 20 5.04 6.37 -9.23
N LEU A 21 3.76 6.71 -9.12
CA LEU A 21 2.95 7.21 -10.24
C LEU A 21 3.19 8.70 -10.50
N THR A 22 3.89 9.41 -9.61
CA THR A 22 4.14 10.85 -9.70
C THR A 22 2.86 11.68 -9.89
N THR A 23 1.76 11.23 -9.27
CA THR A 23 0.44 11.86 -9.36
C THR A 23 -0.02 12.27 -7.96
N ASP A 24 -0.73 13.38 -7.85
CA ASP A 24 -1.40 13.80 -6.62
C ASP A 24 -2.88 13.40 -6.59
N GLU A 25 -3.38 12.83 -7.69
CA GLU A 25 -4.77 12.41 -7.85
C GLU A 25 -5.01 11.09 -7.10
N LEU A 26 -5.61 11.19 -5.91
CA LEU A 26 -5.86 10.04 -5.05
C LEU A 26 -6.76 8.99 -5.70
N ASP A 27 -7.73 9.41 -6.54
CA ASP A 27 -8.61 8.51 -7.27
C ASP A 27 -7.86 7.62 -8.27
N GLU A 28 -6.85 8.17 -8.96
CA GLU A 28 -5.99 7.40 -9.88
C GLU A 28 -5.17 6.36 -9.12
N VAL A 29 -4.62 6.75 -7.97
CA VAL A 29 -3.83 5.85 -7.11
C VAL A 29 -4.70 4.72 -6.55
N ILE A 30 -5.92 5.02 -6.11
CA ILE A 30 -6.87 4.01 -5.61
C ILE A 30 -7.30 3.07 -6.74
N LEU A 31 -7.57 3.60 -7.94
CA LEU A 31 -7.92 2.80 -9.10
C LEU A 31 -6.78 1.83 -9.45
N PHE A 32 -5.55 2.34 -9.53
CA PHE A 32 -4.37 1.52 -9.77
C PHE A 32 -4.19 0.44 -8.69
N ALA A 33 -4.32 0.80 -7.42
CA ALA A 33 -4.20 -0.15 -6.31
C ALA A 33 -5.25 -1.27 -6.37
N ARG A 34 -6.46 -0.97 -6.86
CA ARG A 34 -7.52 -1.96 -7.11
C ARG A 34 -7.21 -2.84 -8.31
N GLU A 35 -6.80 -2.26 -9.43
CA GLU A 35 -6.45 -3.02 -10.64
C GLU A 35 -5.24 -3.93 -10.41
N ALA A 36 -4.27 -3.49 -9.60
CA ALA A 36 -3.14 -4.31 -9.16
C ALA A 36 -3.52 -5.36 -8.11
N GLY A 37 -4.74 -5.33 -7.59
CA GLY A 37 -5.26 -6.29 -6.62
C GLY A 37 -4.78 -6.07 -5.18
N TYR A 38 -4.17 -4.93 -4.86
CA TYR A 38 -3.77 -4.58 -3.49
C TYR A 38 -4.95 -4.15 -2.62
N LEU A 39 -5.97 -3.57 -3.25
CA LEU A 39 -7.23 -3.18 -2.62
C LEU A 39 -8.42 -3.87 -3.32
N ASP A 40 -9.47 -4.14 -2.55
CA ASP A 40 -10.72 -4.66 -3.11
C ASP A 40 -11.67 -3.55 -3.61
N ALA A 41 -12.87 -3.95 -4.05
CA ALA A 41 -13.90 -3.03 -4.55
C ALA A 41 -14.32 -1.99 -3.50
N ASP A 42 -14.22 -2.29 -2.21
CA ASP A 42 -14.53 -1.40 -1.08
C ASP A 42 -13.28 -0.67 -0.55
N ALA A 43 -12.18 -0.73 -1.32
CA ALA A 43 -10.87 -0.19 -0.95
C ALA A 43 -10.32 -0.74 0.37
N GLN A 44 -10.73 -1.95 0.77
CA GLN A 44 -10.13 -2.68 1.88
C GLN A 44 -8.86 -3.37 1.42
N LEU A 45 -7.97 -3.63 2.37
CA LEU A 45 -6.70 -4.30 2.11
C LEU A 45 -6.95 -5.77 1.74
N THR A 46 -6.39 -6.21 0.61
CA THR A 46 -6.42 -7.63 0.24
C THR A 46 -5.21 -8.37 0.83
N GLU A 47 -5.23 -9.70 0.75
CA GLU A 47 -4.07 -10.53 1.12
C GLU A 47 -2.82 -10.19 0.27
N ALA A 48 -3.01 -9.84 -1.01
CA ALA A 48 -1.91 -9.39 -1.87
C ALA A 48 -1.35 -8.03 -1.44
N GLY A 49 -2.23 -7.10 -1.05
CA GLY A 49 -1.83 -5.80 -0.48
C GLY A 49 -1.06 -5.96 0.83
N GLU A 50 -1.51 -6.84 1.73
CA GLU A 50 -0.82 -7.13 2.98
C GLU A 50 0.59 -7.69 2.73
N ARG A 51 0.72 -8.68 1.84
CA ARG A 51 2.04 -9.25 1.47
C ARG A 51 2.96 -8.21 0.86
N TYR A 52 2.45 -7.34 0.00
CA TYR A 52 3.23 -6.25 -0.60
C TYR A 52 3.71 -5.26 0.47
N PHE A 53 2.81 -4.83 1.36
CA PHE A 53 3.16 -3.97 2.49
C PHE A 53 4.26 -4.58 3.37
N LEU A 54 4.12 -5.85 3.75
CA LEU A 54 5.13 -6.55 4.55
C LEU A 54 6.47 -6.63 3.83
N LEU A 55 6.48 -7.10 2.57
CA LEU A 55 7.71 -7.23 1.78
C LEU A 55 8.47 -5.91 1.65
N MET A 56 7.76 -4.82 1.34
CA MET A 56 8.37 -3.52 1.10
C MET A 56 8.81 -2.83 2.40
N THR A 57 8.09 -3.02 3.49
CA THR A 57 8.45 -2.43 4.79
C THR A 57 9.53 -3.22 5.52
N GLU A 58 9.55 -4.56 5.38
CA GLU A 58 10.64 -5.41 5.88
C GLU A 58 11.91 -5.27 5.02
N GLY A 59 11.76 -5.16 3.70
CA GLY A 59 12.86 -4.87 2.78
C GLY A 59 13.52 -3.51 3.02
N LYS A 60 12.72 -2.45 3.29
CA LYS A 60 13.24 -1.11 3.67
C LYS A 60 14.01 -1.13 5.01
N ARG A 61 13.76 -2.09 5.91
CA ARG A 61 14.54 -2.26 7.16
C ARG A 61 15.98 -2.73 6.93
N HIS A 62 16.28 -3.37 5.80
CA HIS A 62 17.63 -3.85 5.46
C HIS A 62 18.41 -2.91 4.54
N LEU A 63 17.81 -1.81 4.09
CA LEU A 63 18.44 -0.82 3.20
C LEU A 63 18.90 0.46 3.91
N VAL A 64 18.74 0.55 5.23
CA VAL A 64 19.37 1.60 6.04
C VAL A 64 20.67 1.02 6.60
N PRO A 65 21.85 1.32 6.01
CA PRO A 65 23.11 1.00 6.67
C PRO A 65 23.21 1.88 7.92
N THR A 66 23.36 1.25 9.09
CA THR A 66 23.85 1.87 10.32
C THR A 66 25.21 2.52 10.11
#